data_AF-A0A1U7PRP9-F1
#
_entry.id   AF-A0A1U7PRP9-F1
#
_cell.length_a   1.000
_cell.length_b   1.000
_cell.length_c   1.000
_cell.angle_alpha   90.00
_cell.angle_beta   90.00
_cell.angle_gamma   90.00
#
_symmetry.space_group_name_H-M   'P 1'
#
loop_
_entity.id
_entity.type
_entity.pdbx_description
1 polymer ?
#
loop_
_entity_poly.entity_id
_entity_poly.type
_entity_poly.pdbx_seq_one_letter_code
_entity_poly.pdbx_strand_id
1 'polypeptide(L)' 'MANHVWKVTAKRDSFTIAKVMTVEIVVRNASRKPNQKKVIDAINQKYGAKTASNGTYMGNFDMVKL' A
#
# COMPACT_ATOMS: atom_id res chain seq x y z
N MET A 1 -17.40 10.08 12.09
CA MET A 1 -16.98 9.41 10.84
C MET A 1 -15.72 8.61 11.14
N ALA A 2 -15.71 7.29 10.95
CA ALA A 2 -14.54 6.47 11.27
C ALA A 2 -13.50 6.53 10.15
N ASN A 3 -12.26 6.85 10.49
CA ASN A 3 -11.12 6.67 9.60
C ASN A 3 -10.60 5.24 9.81
N HIS A 4 -10.53 4.46 8.73
CA HIS A 4 -9.95 3.11 8.80
C HIS A 4 -8.52 3.17 8.31
N VAL A 5 -7.58 2.81 9.19
CA VAL A 5 -6.17 2.76 8.85
C VAL A 5 -5.85 1.35 8.35
N TRP A 6 -5.14 1.26 7.24
CA TRP A 6 -4.68 0.00 6.70
C TRP A 6 -3.17 0.02 6.62
N LYS A 7 -2.51 -0.95 7.24
CA LYS A 7 -1.09 -1.20 7.09
C LYS A 7 -0.86 -2.13 5.91
N VAL A 8 -0.17 -1.64 4.90
CA VAL A 8 0.23 -2.43 3.74
C VAL A 8 1.72 -2.74 3.84
N THR A 9 2.05 -4.03 3.85
CA THR A 9 3.42 -4.54 3.97
C THR A 9 3.76 -5.31 2.70
N ALA A 10 4.86 -4.96 2.04
CA ALA A 10 5.37 -5.76 0.93
C ALA A 10 5.83 -7.13 1.45
N LYS A 11 5.35 -8.23 0.86
CA LYS A 11 5.75 -9.61 1.19
C LYS A 11 6.96 -10.09 0.39
N ARG A 12 7.19 -9.48 -0.77
CA ARG A 12 8.23 -9.87 -1.73
C ARG A 12 8.79 -8.65 -2.41
N ASP A 13 10.04 -8.79 -2.84
CA ASP A 13 10.69 -7.80 -3.66
C ASP A 13 9.98 -7.73 -5.02
N SER A 14 9.54 -6.53 -5.40
CA SER A 14 8.79 -6.30 -6.63
C SER A 14 9.28 -5.02 -7.26
N PHE A 15 10.04 -5.13 -8.36
CA PHE A 15 10.75 -4.01 -8.97
C PHE A 15 11.62 -3.27 -7.93
N THR A 16 11.21 -2.07 -7.56
CA THR A 16 11.87 -1.14 -6.64
C THR A 16 11.31 -1.22 -5.23
N ILE A 17 10.35 -2.13 -4.98
CA ILE A 17 9.77 -2.40 -3.67
C ILE A 17 10.55 -3.52 -3.01
N ALA A 18 11.18 -3.24 -1.88
CA ALA A 18 11.82 -4.27 -1.07
C ALA A 18 10.80 -4.95 -0.14
N LYS A 19 11.01 -6.22 0.20
CA LYS A 19 10.18 -7.06 1.11
C LYS A 19 9.98 -6.49 2.53
N VAL A 20 10.60 -5.37 2.88
CA VAL A 20 10.49 -4.72 4.20
C VAL A 20 9.73 -3.39 4.12
N MET A 21 9.30 -2.98 2.93
CA MET A 21 8.56 -1.72 2.76
C MET A 21 7.15 -1.81 3.34
N THR A 22 6.82 -0.85 4.21
CA THR A 22 5.52 -0.74 4.87
C THR A 22 4.95 0.66 4.71
N VAL A 23 3.71 0.74 4.26
CA VAL A 23 2.96 1.99 4.17
C VAL A 23 1.66 1.90 4.95
N GLU A 24 1.25 3.05 5.47
CA GLU A 24 -0.01 3.20 6.18
C GLU A 24 -0.94 4.03 5.32
N ILE A 25 -2.12 3.47 5.04
CA ILE A 25 -3.11 4.07 4.16
C ILE A 25 -4.34 4.39 4.99
N VAL A 26 -4.66 5.67 5.08
CA VAL A 26 -5.86 6.13 5.77
C VAL A 26 -7.01 6.16 4.77
N VAL A 27 -7.94 5.20 4.89
CA VAL A 27 -9.17 5.19 4.10
C VAL A 27 -10.25 5.94 4.88
N ARG A 28 -10.47 7.19 4.47
CA ARG A 28 -11.56 8.02 5.01
C ARG A 28 -12.89 7.54 4.44
N ASN A 29 -13.89 7.42 5.30
CA ASN A 29 -15.29 7.14 4.94
C ASN A 29 -15.54 5.77 4.26
N ALA A 30 -14.62 4.79 4.40
CA ALA A 30 -14.87 3.44 3.92
C ALA A 30 -14.08 2.37 4.70
N SER A 31 -14.77 1.30 5.11
CA SER A 31 -14.16 0.11 5.72
C SER A 31 -13.58 -0.89 4.70
N ARG A 32 -13.63 -0.56 3.41
CA ARG A 32 -13.15 -1.43 2.32
C ARG A 32 -11.62 -1.43 2.22
N LYS A 33 -11.07 -2.53 1.73
CA LYS A 33 -9.65 -2.67 1.41
C LYS A 33 -9.20 -1.51 0.50
N PRO A 34 -8.03 -0.91 0.73
CA PRO A 34 -7.50 0.13 -0.13
C PRO A 34 -7.27 -0.43 -1.53
N ASN A 35 -7.64 0.36 -2.55
CA ASN A 35 -7.48 -0.04 -3.94
C ASN A 35 -6.00 -0.03 -4.34
N GLN A 36 -5.60 -0.84 -5.32
CA GLN A 36 -4.21 -0.95 -5.78
C GLN A 36 -3.59 0.43 -6.07
N LYS A 37 -4.34 1.32 -6.73
CA LYS A 37 -3.91 2.70 -7.01
C LYS A 37 -3.57 3.50 -5.74
N LYS A 38 -4.38 3.37 -4.67
CA LYS A 38 -4.10 4.03 -3.37
C LYS A 38 -2.88 3.46 -2.69
N VAL A 39 -2.64 2.15 -2.83
CA VAL A 39 -1.44 1.50 -2.32
C VAL A 39 -0.20 2.00 -3.04
N ILE A 40 -0.24 2.03 -4.38
CA ILE A 40 0.84 2.54 -5.22
C ILE A 40 1.14 4.01 -4.89
N ASP A 41 0.10 4.83 -4.77
CA ASP A 41 0.21 6.25 -4.44
C ASP A 41 0.85 6.46 -3.06
N ALA A 42 0.40 5.73 -2.04
CA ALA A 42 0.97 5.79 -0.70
C ALA A 42 2.43 5.32 -0.64
N ILE A 43 2.79 4.28 -1.41
CA ILE A 43 4.19 3.82 -1.54
C ILE A 43 5.05 4.86 -2.23
N ASN A 44 4.58 5.42 -3.35
CA ASN A 44 5.31 6.46 -4.06
C ASN A 44 5.46 7.74 -3.21
N GLN A 45 4.47 8.07 -2.38
CA GLN A 45 4.53 9.22 -1.49
C GLN A 45 5.51 9.01 -0.32
N LYS A 46 5.60 7.79 0.23
CA LYS A 46 6.47 7.49 1.38
C LYS A 46 7.92 7.18 0.99
N TYR A 47 8.12 6.49 -0.14
CA TYR A 47 9.43 5.96 -0.55
C TYR A 47 10.01 6.63 -1.80
N GLY A 48 9.24 7.47 -2.50
CA GLY A 48 9.68 8.21 -3.68
C GLY A 48 8.90 7.88 -4.95
N ALA A 49 8.84 8.83 -5.89
CA ALA A 49 8.15 8.60 -7.15
C ALA A 49 8.82 7.45 -7.94
N LYS A 50 8.03 6.50 -8.44
CA LYS A 50 8.42 5.26 -9.15
C LYS A 50 8.85 4.07 -8.28
N THR A 51 8.63 4.11 -6.97
CA THR A 51 8.83 2.92 -6.12
C THR A 51 7.78 1.83 -6.39
N ALA A 52 6.53 2.20 -6.68
CA ALA A 52 5.48 1.27 -7.07
C ALA A 52 4.96 1.62 -8.47
N SER A 53 4.93 0.63 -9.35
CA SER A 53 4.45 0.77 -10.73
C SER A 53 3.04 0.17 -10.90
N ASN A 54 2.33 0.51 -11.98
CA ASN A 54 0.98 0.01 -12.21
C ASN A 54 0.90 -1.53 -12.37
N GLY A 55 2.03 -2.20 -12.63
CA GLY A 55 2.17 -3.66 -12.65
C GLY A 55 2.39 -4.31 -11.28
N THR A 56 2.36 -3.55 -10.18
CA THR A 56 2.62 -4.12 -8.85
C THR A 56 1.46 -5.00 -8.41
N TYR A 57 1.69 -6.31 -8.32
CA TYR A 57 0.64 -7.28 -8.03
C TYR A 57 0.16 -7.15 -6.58
N MET A 58 -1.14 -7.00 -6.38
CA MET A 58 -1.74 -6.77 -5.05
C MET A 58 -1.52 -7.98 -4.11
N GLY A 59 -1.32 -9.18 -4.66
CA GLY A 59 -0.94 -10.38 -3.89
C GLY A 59 0.49 -10.36 -3.33
N ASN A 60 1.35 -9.46 -3.80
CA ASN A 60 2.68 -9.25 -3.21
C ASN A 60 2.63 -8.38 -1.95
N PHE A 61 1.46 -7.91 -1.55
CA PHE A 61 1.27 -7.09 -0.35
C PHE A 61 0.35 -7.78 0.65
N ASP A 62 0.75 -7.73 1.91
CA ASP A 62 -0.15 -7.99 3.03
C ASP A 62 -0.86 -6.69 3.42
N MET A 63 -2.17 -6.76 3.65
CA MET A 63 -2.98 -5.60 4.01
C MET A 63 -3.72 -5.91 5.31
N VAL A 64 -3.29 -5.29 6.40
CA VAL A 64 -3.86 -5.47 7.73
C VAL A 64 -4.60 -4.20 8.11
N LYS A 65 -5.85 -4.34 8.57
CA LYS A 65 -6.62 -3.21 9.13
C LYS A 65 -6.13 -2.94 10.56
N LEU A 66 -5.81 -1.68 10.84
CA LEU A 66 -5.48 -1.15 12.17
C LEU A 66 -6.71 -0.51 12.81
#